data_AF-A0A848WB37-F1
#
_entry.id   AF-A0A848WB37-F1
#
_cell.length_a   1.000
_cell.length_b   1.000
_cell.length_c   1.000
_cell.angle_alpha   90.00
_cell.angle_beta   90.00
_cell.angle_gamma   90.00
#
_symmetry.space_group_name_H-M   'P 1'
#
loop_
_entity.id
_entity.type
_entity.pdbx_description
1 polymer ?
#
loop_
_entity_poly.entity_id
_entity_poly.type
_entity_poly.pdbx_seq_one_letter_code
_entity_poly.pdbx_strand_id
1 'polypeptide(L)'
;SCLHCEDAACVTVCPTGASYKREDDGIVLVDEDRCIGCKLCSWACPYGAREYDYDAGVMKKCTLCIDRIYNENIPESQRVPACVSTCPASARHFGDLGDPNSEVSQLVAERGGYDLMPEMEMQPVNKYLPPRPAKTTVGDSGAPAMLPDHEAGPVAATGRGFLAWVDRTLSR
;
A
#
# COMPACT_ATOMS: atom_id res chain seq x y z
N SER A 1 2.73 -5.31 -6.16
CA SER A 1 4.00 -5.11 -5.42
C SER A 1 4.61 -6.46 -5.11
N CYS A 2 5.89 -6.52 -4.75
CA CYS A 2 6.49 -7.75 -4.20
C CYS A 2 5.83 -8.08 -2.85
N LEU A 3 5.72 -9.37 -2.53
CA LEU A 3 5.16 -9.85 -1.26
C LEU A 3 6.24 -10.15 -0.21
N HIS A 4 7.52 -9.98 -0.54
CA HIS A 4 8.67 -10.22 0.34
C HIS A 4 8.56 -11.56 1.10
N CYS A 5 8.25 -12.61 0.34
CA CYS A 5 8.03 -13.99 0.77
C CYS A 5 9.07 -14.51 1.78
N GLU A 6 8.61 -15.31 2.74
CA GLU A 6 9.50 -16.07 3.62
C GLU A 6 10.33 -17.05 2.79
N ASP A 7 9.62 -17.89 2.02
CA ASP A 7 10.16 -18.85 1.07
C ASP A 7 10.22 -18.24 -0.34
N ALA A 8 11.16 -17.32 -0.53
CA ALA A 8 11.29 -16.57 -1.78
C ALA A 8 11.96 -17.39 -2.91
N ALA A 9 11.19 -18.11 -3.72
CA ALA A 9 11.73 -18.87 -4.87
C ALA A 9 12.64 -18.04 -5.81
N CYS A 10 12.33 -16.75 -5.98
CA CYS A 10 13.14 -15.82 -6.76
C CYS A 10 14.57 -15.58 -6.23
N VAL A 11 14.82 -15.85 -4.94
CA VAL A 11 16.14 -15.90 -4.30
C VAL A 11 16.81 -17.22 -4.65
N THR A 12 16.13 -18.35 -4.38
CA THR A 12 16.64 -19.71 -4.60
C THR A 12 17.09 -19.96 -6.05
N VAL A 13 16.35 -19.47 -7.05
CA VAL A 13 16.69 -19.71 -8.47
C VAL A 13 17.78 -18.78 -9.01
N CYS A 14 18.27 -17.80 -8.23
CA CYS A 14 19.23 -16.83 -8.74
C CYS A 14 20.64 -17.42 -8.80
N PRO A 15 21.22 -17.66 -10.00
CA PRO A 15 22.48 -18.38 -10.11
C PRO A 15 23.70 -17.59 -9.63
N THR A 16 23.59 -16.25 -9.53
CA THR A 16 24.68 -15.38 -9.09
C THR A 16 24.57 -14.97 -7.63
N GLY A 17 23.47 -15.34 -6.95
CA GLY A 17 23.13 -14.82 -5.64
C GLY A 17 22.76 -13.32 -5.63
N ALA A 18 22.42 -12.75 -6.78
CA ALA A 18 21.99 -11.36 -6.88
C ALA A 18 20.63 -11.11 -6.21
N SER A 19 19.67 -12.02 -6.34
CA SER A 19 18.48 -11.99 -5.50
C SER A 19 18.85 -12.51 -4.12
N TYR A 20 18.51 -11.78 -3.05
CA TYR A 20 18.77 -12.20 -1.68
C TYR A 20 17.67 -11.71 -0.75
N LYS A 21 17.57 -12.32 0.44
CA LYS A 21 16.72 -11.87 1.54
C LYS A 21 17.62 -11.35 2.65
N ARG A 22 17.33 -10.16 3.17
CA ARG A 22 18.04 -9.59 4.32
C ARG A 22 17.65 -10.32 5.60
N GLU A 23 18.62 -10.59 6.46
CA GLU A 23 18.40 -11.32 7.71
C GLU A 23 17.70 -10.44 8.77
N ASP A 24 18.02 -9.14 8.81
CA ASP A 24 17.53 -8.24 9.87
C ASP A 24 16.04 -7.90 9.76
N ASP A 25 15.50 -7.81 8.54
CA ASP A 25 14.16 -7.28 8.26
C ASP A 25 13.33 -8.12 7.26
N GLY A 26 13.91 -9.22 6.74
CA GLY A 26 13.25 -10.10 5.78
C GLY A 26 13.01 -9.49 4.39
N ILE A 27 13.53 -8.29 4.10
CA ILE A 27 13.29 -7.62 2.82
C ILE A 27 14.07 -8.34 1.73
N VAL A 28 13.36 -9.01 0.82
CA VAL A 28 13.92 -9.54 -0.43
C VAL A 28 14.40 -8.38 -1.30
N LEU A 29 15.62 -8.46 -1.85
CA LEU A 29 16.29 -7.43 -2.68
C LEU A 29 17.01 -8.05 -3.89
N VAL A 30 17.57 -7.16 -4.71
CA VAL A 30 18.44 -7.51 -5.83
C VAL A 30 19.70 -6.67 -5.73
N ASP A 31 20.84 -7.34 -5.72
CA ASP A 31 22.14 -6.74 -5.95
C ASP A 31 22.29 -6.56 -7.47
N GLU A 32 22.29 -5.31 -7.92
CA GLU A 32 22.33 -4.98 -9.34
C GLU A 32 23.71 -5.25 -9.95
N ASP A 33 24.79 -5.10 -9.18
CA ASP A 33 26.16 -5.35 -9.64
C ASP A 33 26.42 -6.84 -9.90
N ARG A 34 25.70 -7.71 -9.18
CA ARG A 34 25.75 -9.16 -9.36
C ARG A 34 24.70 -9.69 -10.33
N CYS A 35 23.76 -8.86 -10.77
CA CYS A 35 22.64 -9.29 -11.60
C CYS A 35 23.08 -9.40 -13.06
N ILE A 36 22.98 -10.61 -13.63
CA ILE A 36 23.31 -10.87 -15.05
C ILE A 36 22.10 -10.81 -15.98
N GLY A 37 20.95 -10.30 -15.52
CA GLY A 37 19.78 -10.12 -16.37
C GLY A 37 19.13 -11.40 -16.92
N CYS A 38 19.43 -12.59 -16.37
CA CYS A 38 18.95 -13.88 -16.89
C CYS A 38 17.44 -14.14 -16.78
N LYS A 39 16.70 -13.29 -16.05
CA LYS A 39 15.24 -13.32 -15.88
C LYS A 39 14.65 -14.57 -15.19
N LEU A 40 15.45 -15.52 -14.74
CA LEU A 40 14.98 -16.73 -14.02
C LEU A 40 14.15 -16.38 -12.79
N CYS A 41 14.54 -15.37 -12.03
CA CYS A 41 13.80 -14.90 -10.86
C CYS A 41 12.40 -14.35 -11.20
N SER A 42 12.20 -13.81 -12.41
CA SER A 42 10.88 -13.40 -12.88
C SER A 42 10.02 -14.61 -13.22
N TRP A 43 10.61 -15.62 -13.86
CA TRP A 43 9.91 -16.84 -14.22
C TRP A 43 9.50 -17.66 -12.99
N ALA A 44 10.34 -17.67 -11.96
CA ALA A 44 10.04 -18.37 -10.70
C ALA A 44 9.08 -17.64 -9.77
N CYS A 45 8.84 -16.33 -9.97
CA CYS A 45 7.95 -15.57 -9.10
C CYS A 45 6.49 -15.74 -9.56
N PRO A 46 5.63 -16.46 -8.80
CA PRO A 46 4.25 -16.72 -9.23
C PRO A 46 3.40 -15.43 -9.23
N TYR A 47 3.86 -14.39 -8.54
CA TYR A 47 3.17 -13.11 -8.39
C TYR A 47 3.52 -12.09 -9.47
N GLY A 48 4.40 -12.43 -10.42
CA GLY A 48 4.84 -11.51 -11.47
C GLY A 48 5.50 -10.23 -10.92
N ALA A 49 6.11 -10.29 -9.74
CA ALA A 49 6.55 -9.11 -8.99
C ALA A 49 8.00 -8.66 -9.28
N ARG A 50 8.55 -9.10 -10.41
CA ARG A 50 9.92 -8.80 -10.86
C ARG A 50 9.84 -8.28 -12.28
N GLU A 51 10.56 -7.20 -12.56
CA GLU A 51 10.55 -6.55 -13.87
C GLU A 51 11.98 -6.42 -14.39
N TYR A 52 12.17 -6.55 -15.70
CA TYR A 52 13.49 -6.38 -16.32
C TYR A 52 13.66 -4.94 -16.77
N ASP A 53 14.74 -4.31 -16.30
CA ASP A 53 15.18 -3.01 -16.78
C ASP A 53 16.08 -3.22 -18.01
N TYR A 54 15.58 -2.80 -19.18
CA TYR A 54 16.27 -2.99 -20.44
C TYR A 54 17.47 -2.05 -20.61
N ASP A 55 17.44 -0.89 -19.96
CA ASP A 55 18.51 0.10 -20.06
C ASP A 55 19.68 -0.29 -19.17
N ALA A 56 19.40 -0.75 -17.95
CA ALA A 56 20.42 -1.21 -17.01
C ALA A 56 20.86 -2.67 -17.22
N GLY A 57 20.05 -3.48 -17.91
CA GLY A 57 20.35 -4.90 -18.14
C GLY A 57 20.13 -5.80 -16.92
N VAL A 58 19.35 -5.34 -15.93
CA VAL A 58 19.19 -6.01 -14.62
C VAL A 58 17.72 -6.18 -14.23
N MET A 59 17.46 -7.08 -13.27
CA MET A 59 16.12 -7.33 -12.76
C MET A 59 15.78 -6.40 -11.60
N LYS A 60 14.72 -5.60 -11.71
CA LYS A 60 14.18 -4.74 -10.67
C LYS A 60 12.98 -5.38 -9.94
N LYS A 61 12.58 -4.76 -8.84
CA LYS A 61 11.39 -5.10 -8.03
C LYS A 61 11.12 -4.01 -7.01
N CYS A 62 9.92 -4.06 -6.41
CA CYS A 62 9.63 -3.37 -5.16
C CYS A 62 10.72 -3.63 -4.12
N THR A 63 11.30 -2.56 -3.57
CA THR A 63 12.34 -2.60 -2.52
C THR A 63 11.78 -2.34 -1.13
N LEU A 64 10.45 -2.35 -0.97
CA LEU A 64 9.75 -1.89 0.24
C LEU A 64 10.13 -0.46 0.65
N CYS A 65 10.62 0.35 -0.31
CA CYS A 65 11.15 1.69 -0.07
C CYS A 65 12.20 1.72 1.06
N ILE A 66 13.17 0.79 1.05
CA ILE A 66 14.27 0.73 2.04
C ILE A 66 14.97 2.09 2.24
N ASP A 67 15.07 2.87 1.16
CA ASP A 67 15.65 4.22 1.12
C ASP A 67 14.81 5.26 1.86
N ARG A 68 13.55 4.95 2.13
CA ARG A 68 12.59 5.82 2.83
C ARG A 68 12.31 5.36 4.25
N ILE A 69 12.09 4.05 4.47
CA ILE A 69 11.73 3.52 5.80
C ILE A 69 12.87 3.66 6.82
N TYR A 70 14.12 3.73 6.36
CA TYR A 70 15.30 3.97 7.21
C TYR A 70 15.84 5.40 7.11
N ASN A 71 15.14 6.32 6.45
CA ASN A 71 15.64 7.68 6.23
C ASN A 71 15.43 8.56 7.47
N GLU A 72 16.52 8.83 8.19
CA GLU A 72 16.48 9.64 9.40
C GLU A 72 16.11 11.12 9.18
N ASN A 73 16.21 11.62 7.95
CA ASN A 73 15.81 12.98 7.59
C ASN A 73 14.28 13.16 7.52
N ILE A 74 13.53 12.07 7.59
CA ILE A 74 12.07 12.07 7.61
C ILE A 74 11.61 11.76 9.05
N PRO A 75 10.56 12.43 9.58
CA PRO A 75 9.98 12.05 10.87
C PRO A 75 9.59 10.58 10.88
N GLU A 76 9.83 9.89 11.99
CA GLU A 76 9.57 8.44 12.11
C GLU A 76 8.15 8.06 11.71
N SER A 77 7.14 8.86 12.07
CA SER A 77 5.73 8.67 11.70
C SER A 77 5.46 8.70 10.19
N GLN A 78 6.39 9.20 9.38
CA GLN A 78 6.28 9.28 7.92
C GLN A 78 7.23 8.31 7.20
N ARG A 79 8.04 7.53 7.93
CA ARG A 79 8.98 6.51 7.41
C ARG A 79 8.27 5.22 7.02
N VAL A 80 7.27 5.36 6.15
CA VAL A 80 6.52 4.25 5.56
C VAL A 80 6.73 4.22 4.04
N PRO A 81 6.51 3.08 3.37
CA PRO A 81 6.62 3.00 1.92
C PRO A 81 5.76 4.04 1.21
N ALA A 82 6.24 4.56 0.09
CA ALA A 82 5.53 5.60 -0.67
C ALA A 82 4.10 5.16 -1.07
N CYS A 83 3.94 3.87 -1.38
CA CYS A 83 2.65 3.29 -1.76
C CYS A 83 1.64 3.24 -0.60
N VAL A 84 2.11 3.31 0.65
CA VAL A 84 1.31 3.36 1.89
C VAL A 84 0.97 4.82 2.19
N SER A 85 1.98 5.70 2.22
CA SER A 85 1.78 7.13 2.54
C SER A 85 0.86 7.84 1.54
N THR A 86 0.89 7.43 0.27
CA THR A 86 0.09 8.08 -0.78
C THR A 86 -1.34 7.55 -0.89
N CYS A 87 -1.71 6.49 -0.16
CA CYS A 87 -3.00 5.83 -0.35
C CYS A 87 -4.14 6.67 0.25
N PRO A 88 -5.01 7.31 -0.57
CA PRO A 88 -6.06 8.18 -0.03
C PRO A 88 -7.12 7.41 0.75
N ALA A 89 -7.32 6.14 0.41
CA ALA A 89 -8.28 5.26 1.06
C ALA A 89 -7.73 4.56 2.31
N SER A 90 -6.45 4.78 2.67
CA SER A 90 -5.77 4.05 3.75
C SER A 90 -5.93 2.53 3.63
N ALA A 91 -5.85 2.01 2.40
CA ALA A 91 -6.05 0.59 2.11
C ALA A 91 -4.81 -0.28 2.36
N ARG A 92 -3.65 0.34 2.60
CA ARG A 92 -2.38 -0.34 2.85
C ARG A 92 -1.88 0.06 4.23
N HIS A 93 -1.45 -0.93 4.99
CA HIS A 93 -0.86 -0.76 6.32
C HIS A 93 0.55 -1.36 6.29
N PHE A 94 1.48 -0.75 7.02
CA PHE A 94 2.89 -1.15 7.04
C PHE A 94 3.38 -1.20 8.48
N GLY A 95 4.21 -2.20 8.77
CA GLY A 95 4.78 -2.45 10.08
C GLY A 95 5.46 -3.82 10.10
N ASP A 96 5.96 -4.19 11.27
CA ASP A 96 6.60 -5.48 11.52
C ASP A 96 5.56 -6.59 11.71
N LEU A 97 5.42 -7.50 10.74
CA LEU A 97 4.51 -8.64 10.85
C LEU A 97 5.06 -9.77 11.76
N GLY A 98 6.35 -9.74 12.08
CA GLY A 98 6.98 -10.65 13.02
C GLY A 98 6.68 -10.31 14.48
N ASP A 99 6.41 -9.03 14.78
CA ASP A 99 5.96 -8.60 16.10
C ASP A 99 4.44 -8.78 16.25
N PRO A 100 3.95 -9.67 17.13
CA PRO A 100 2.52 -9.87 17.34
C PRO A 100 1.81 -8.64 17.93
N ASN A 101 2.55 -7.70 18.53
CA ASN A 101 2.00 -6.49 19.10
C ASN A 101 1.92 -5.31 18.12
N SER A 102 2.47 -5.45 16.90
CA SER A 102 2.42 -4.38 15.91
C SER A 102 0.99 -4.14 15.42
N GLU A 103 0.70 -2.91 14.97
CA GLU A 103 -0.61 -2.55 14.42
C GLU A 103 -0.99 -3.45 13.24
N VAL A 104 -0.03 -3.83 12.39
CA VAL A 104 -0.30 -4.71 11.24
C VAL A 104 -0.60 -6.14 11.65
N SER A 105 0.12 -6.70 12.63
CA SER A 105 -0.13 -8.05 13.12
C SER A 105 -1.50 -8.16 13.79
N GLN A 106 -1.85 -7.18 14.61
CA GLN A 106 -3.17 -7.10 15.23
C GLN A 106 -4.29 -6.97 14.18
N LEU A 107 -4.11 -6.09 13.18
CA LEU A 107 -5.09 -5.88 12.12
C LEU A 107 -5.31 -7.14 11.27
N VAL A 108 -4.24 -7.86 10.92
CA VAL A 108 -4.31 -9.13 10.19
C VAL A 108 -5.07 -10.17 11.02
N ALA A 109 -4.73 -10.31 12.31
CA ALA A 109 -5.38 -11.27 13.20
C ALA A 109 -6.87 -10.96 13.40
N GLU A 110 -7.21 -9.70 13.67
CA GLU A 110 -8.58 -9.24 13.93
C GLU A 110 -9.48 -9.43 12.70
N ARG A 111 -8.98 -9.09 11.52
CA ARG A 111 -9.79 -9.07 10.28
C ARG A 111 -9.71 -10.36 9.47
N GLY A 112 -9.03 -11.39 9.97
CA GLY A 112 -8.86 -12.65 9.26
C GLY A 112 -8.08 -12.47 7.96
N GLY A 113 -6.94 -11.78 8.03
CA GLY A 113 -6.07 -11.58 6.88
C GLY A 113 -5.53 -12.91 6.33
N TYR A 114 -5.32 -12.97 5.03
CA TYR A 114 -4.99 -14.19 4.30
C TYR A 114 -3.89 -13.96 3.26
N ASP A 115 -3.29 -15.06 2.84
CA ASP A 115 -2.20 -15.08 1.88
C ASP A 115 -2.74 -15.02 0.45
N LEU A 116 -2.03 -14.31 -0.43
CA LEU A 116 -2.31 -14.39 -1.86
C LEU A 116 -1.74 -15.70 -2.41
N MET A 117 -2.60 -16.49 -3.04
CA MET A 117 -2.25 -17.78 -3.66
C MET A 117 -1.49 -18.71 -2.69
N PRO A 118 -2.10 -19.11 -1.56
CA PRO A 118 -1.45 -19.97 -0.56
C PRO A 118 -0.99 -21.31 -1.13
N GLU A 119 -1.61 -21.79 -2.20
CA GLU A 119 -1.23 -23.02 -2.93
C GLU A 119 0.18 -22.97 -3.54
N MET A 120 0.80 -21.79 -3.64
CA MET A 120 2.19 -21.63 -4.09
C MET A 120 3.21 -21.90 -2.99
N GLU A 121 2.79 -22.02 -1.72
CA GLU A 121 3.65 -22.34 -0.58
C GLU A 121 4.84 -21.38 -0.38
N MET A 122 4.71 -20.12 -0.82
CA MET A 122 5.77 -19.11 -0.73
C MET A 122 5.75 -18.29 0.58
N GLN A 123 4.76 -18.54 1.45
CA GLN A 123 4.59 -17.83 2.73
C GLN A 123 4.75 -16.29 2.59
N PRO A 124 3.89 -15.60 1.82
CA PRO A 124 4.01 -14.16 1.60
C PRO A 124 3.85 -13.37 2.89
N VAL A 125 4.71 -12.37 3.11
CA VAL A 125 4.63 -11.47 4.29
C VAL A 125 3.54 -10.43 4.08
N ASN A 126 3.27 -10.02 2.85
CA ASN A 126 2.15 -9.12 2.58
C ASN A 126 0.81 -9.87 2.65
N LYS A 127 -0.05 -9.49 3.60
CA LYS A 127 -1.36 -10.11 3.85
C LYS A 127 -2.49 -9.28 3.26
N TYR A 128 -3.48 -9.95 2.71
CA TYR A 128 -4.70 -9.33 2.21
C TYR A 128 -5.78 -9.39 3.27
N LEU A 129 -6.56 -8.32 3.39
CA LEU A 129 -7.72 -8.30 4.26
C LEU A 129 -8.98 -8.57 3.43
N PRO A 130 -9.94 -9.35 3.94
CA PRO A 130 -11.19 -9.57 3.23
C PRO A 130 -11.92 -8.24 3.00
N PRO A 131 -12.74 -8.14 1.94
CA PRO A 131 -13.58 -6.97 1.72
C PRO A 131 -14.36 -6.64 2.99
N ARG A 132 -14.41 -5.36 3.35
CA ARG A 132 -15.25 -4.93 4.47
C ARG A 132 -16.70 -5.26 4.11
N PRO A 133 -17.50 -5.80 5.06
CA PRO A 133 -18.93 -5.93 4.86
C PRO A 133 -19.52 -4.60 4.39
N ALA A 134 -20.44 -4.67 3.43
CA ALA A 134 -21.16 -3.49 3.01
C ALA A 134 -21.88 -2.92 4.23
N LYS A 135 -21.61 -1.65 4.52
CA LYS A 135 -22.27 -0.96 5.61
C LYS A 135 -23.67 -0.59 5.12
N THR A 136 -24.68 -1.22 5.70
CA THR A 136 -26.10 -1.14 5.23
C THR A 136 -26.85 0.07 5.79
N THR A 137 -26.18 0.84 6.65
CA THR A 137 -26.71 1.95 7.43
C THR A 137 -26.00 3.24 7.04
N VAL A 138 -26.78 4.31 6.81
CA VAL A 138 -26.23 5.64 6.54
C VAL A 138 -25.45 6.13 7.77
N GLY A 139 -24.21 6.60 7.57
CA GLY A 139 -23.31 7.06 8.64
C GLY A 139 -22.21 6.05 9.01
N ASP A 140 -22.44 4.78 8.69
CA ASP A 140 -21.41 3.75 8.73
C ASP A 140 -20.59 3.84 7.44
N SER A 141 -19.78 4.87 7.22
CA SER A 141 -18.80 4.85 6.11
C SER A 141 -17.54 5.63 6.44
N GLY A 142 -17.49 6.22 7.64
CA GLY A 142 -16.53 7.27 7.95
C GLY A 142 -16.87 8.60 7.26
N ALA A 143 -17.88 8.62 6.38
CA ALA A 143 -18.59 9.87 6.12
C ALA A 143 -19.25 10.29 7.44
N PRO A 144 -19.22 11.59 7.80
CA PRO A 144 -20.01 12.06 8.92
C PRO A 144 -21.45 11.55 8.75
N ALA A 145 -22.05 11.07 9.84
CA ALA A 145 -23.50 10.94 9.92
C ALA A 145 -24.06 12.23 9.33
N MET A 146 -24.95 12.10 8.32
CA MET A 146 -25.35 13.18 7.40
C MET A 146 -25.12 14.54 8.05
N LEU A 147 -24.26 15.37 7.42
CA LEU A 147 -24.06 16.75 7.86
C LEU A 147 -25.42 17.25 8.31
N PRO A 148 -25.57 17.63 9.60
CA PRO A 148 -26.88 17.97 10.14
C PRO A 148 -27.51 18.85 9.10
N ASP A 149 -28.69 18.47 8.61
CA ASP A 149 -29.37 19.20 7.54
C ASP A 149 -29.12 20.65 7.89
N HIS A 150 -28.26 21.32 7.12
CA HIS A 150 -28.22 22.75 7.18
C HIS A 150 -29.61 23.01 6.70
N GLU A 151 -30.51 23.22 7.67
CA GLU A 151 -31.89 23.57 7.44
C GLU A 151 -31.75 24.48 6.25
N ALA A 152 -32.25 24.04 5.10
CA ALA A 152 -32.49 24.94 4.00
C ALA A 152 -33.66 25.83 4.43
N GLY A 153 -33.59 26.37 5.65
CA GLY A 153 -34.10 27.66 5.99
C GLY A 153 -33.68 28.55 4.84
N PRO A 154 -34.64 29.30 4.30
CA PRO A 154 -34.46 30.05 3.07
C PRO A 154 -33.15 30.79 3.22
N VAL A 155 -32.20 30.55 2.30
CA VAL A 155 -30.95 31.33 2.20
C VAL A 155 -31.36 32.75 2.48
N ALA A 156 -30.95 33.24 3.64
CA ALA A 156 -31.68 34.31 4.31
C ALA A 156 -31.94 35.41 3.29
N ALA A 157 -33.21 35.76 3.13
CA ALA A 157 -33.67 36.88 2.33
C ALA A 157 -33.22 38.22 2.96
N THR A 158 -32.00 38.26 3.50
CA THR A 158 -31.34 39.38 4.19
C THR A 158 -30.15 39.90 3.39
N GLY A 159 -29.82 39.30 2.23
CA GLY A 159 -28.88 39.89 1.28
C GLY A 159 -29.50 41.07 0.53
N ARG A 160 -29.59 42.26 1.14
CA ARG A 160 -29.65 43.49 0.35
C ARG A 160 -28.24 43.83 -0.10
N GLY A 161 -27.99 43.80 -1.41
CA GLY A 161 -26.70 44.25 -1.95
C GLY A 161 -26.37 43.65 -3.31
N PHE A 162 -25.21 44.08 -3.81
CA PHE A 162 -24.66 43.71 -5.11
C PHE A 162 -24.55 42.20 -5.31
N LEU A 163 -24.12 41.44 -4.29
CA LEU A 163 -23.92 39.99 -4.39
C LEU A 163 -25.25 39.23 -4.59
N ALA A 164 -26.33 39.65 -3.93
CA ALA A 164 -27.64 39.05 -4.13
C ALA A 164 -28.26 39.37 -5.50
N TRP A 165 -27.86 40.48 -6.12
CA TRP A 165 -28.22 40.81 -7.49
C TRP A 165 -27.42 39.97 -8.51
N VAL A 166 -26.10 39.80 -8.30
CA VAL A 166 -25.25 38.96 -9.16
C VAL A 166 -25.75 37.52 -9.20
N ASP A 167 -26.03 36.92 -8.04
CA ASP A 167 -26.58 35.55 -7.96
C ASP A 167 -27.87 35.42 -8.76
N ARG A 168 -28.79 36.38 -8.62
CA ARG A 168 -30.07 36.37 -9.35
C ARG A 168 -29.89 36.50 -10.86
N THR A 169 -28.86 37.20 -11.31
CA THR A 169 -28.63 37.49 -12.73
C THR A 169 -27.96 36.31 -13.43
N LEU A 170 -27.12 35.55 -12.72
CA LEU A 170 -26.39 34.40 -13.26
C LEU A 170 -27.14 33.07 -13.11
N SER A 171 -28.22 33.02 -12.31
CA SER A 171 -29.05 31.82 -12.10
C SER A 171 -30.18 31.66 -13.12
N ARG A 172 -30.23 32.50 -14.18
CA ARG A 172 -31.18 32.40 -15.31
C ARG A 172 -30.42 32.02 -16.56
#